data_AF-A0A917IZL0-F1
#
_entry.id   AF-A0A917IZL0-F1
#
_cell.length_a   1.000
_cell.length_b   1.000
_cell.length_c   1.000
_cell.angle_alpha   90.00
_cell.angle_beta   90.00
_cell.angle_gamma   90.00
#
_symmetry.space_group_name_H-M   'P 1'
#
loop_
_entity.id
_entity.type
_entity.pdbx_description
1 polymer ?
#
loop_
_entity_poly.entity_id
_entity_poly.type
_entity_poly.pdbx_seq_one_letter_code
_entity_poly.pdbx_strand_id
1 'polypeptide(L)'
;MKLSMLLSAALVVATVSCRQSGNSTGTATATDNLINNAQTATNEVLAGAQLITKSDCFTCHAVDSVVTGPAFKTIAQKYQHIEGNVNKLSNSIIDGSKGIWGPVEMTPHPYVSTADAQEMVRYIFSLDSTHTTDTTGTYGNLKSKPR
;
A
#
# COMPACT_ATOMS: atom_id res chain seq x y z
N MET A 1 -43.48 -57.87 -22.58
CA MET A 1 -43.67 -56.44 -22.90
C MET A 1 -43.48 -55.66 -21.60
N LYS A 2 -42.33 -54.98 -21.46
CA LYS A 2 -41.98 -54.13 -20.30
C LYS A 2 -41.94 -52.70 -20.83
N LEU A 3 -42.83 -51.83 -20.35
CA LEU A 3 -42.92 -50.44 -20.79
C LEU A 3 -43.35 -49.52 -19.64
N SER A 4 -42.62 -48.41 -19.53
CA SER A 4 -42.93 -47.15 -18.84
C SER A 4 -42.84 -47.15 -17.31
N MET A 5 -41.82 -46.50 -16.75
CA MET A 5 -41.68 -45.05 -16.48
C MET A 5 -42.11 -44.79 -15.04
N LEU A 6 -41.21 -44.24 -14.22
CA LEU A 6 -41.51 -43.09 -13.36
C LEU A 6 -40.19 -42.49 -12.86
N LEU A 7 -40.00 -41.27 -13.36
CA LEU A 7 -39.05 -40.23 -13.02
C LEU A 7 -39.24 -39.78 -11.57
N SER A 8 -38.18 -39.64 -10.76
CA SER A 8 -38.13 -38.65 -9.66
C SER A 8 -36.74 -38.45 -9.05
N ALA A 9 -36.32 -37.20 -9.13
CA ALA A 9 -35.50 -36.43 -8.19
C ALA A 9 -34.02 -36.82 -7.99
N ALA A 10 -33.17 -36.13 -8.76
CA ALA A 10 -31.82 -35.79 -8.36
C ALA A 10 -31.86 -34.86 -7.13
N LEU A 11 -31.21 -35.25 -6.03
CA LEU A 11 -30.76 -34.31 -5.01
C LEU A 11 -29.26 -34.09 -5.21
N VAL A 12 -28.97 -32.91 -5.74
CA VAL A 12 -27.64 -32.36 -5.99
C VAL A 12 -26.91 -32.17 -4.66
N VAL A 13 -25.92 -33.01 -4.38
CA VAL A 13 -24.92 -32.69 -3.35
C VAL A 13 -23.82 -31.89 -4.04
N ALA A 14 -24.03 -30.58 -4.15
CA ALA A 14 -23.00 -29.64 -4.56
C ALA A 14 -21.98 -29.53 -3.42
N THR A 15 -20.91 -30.32 -3.49
CA THR A 15 -19.72 -30.09 -2.65
C THR A 15 -19.04 -28.81 -3.13
N VAL A 16 -19.43 -27.68 -2.52
CA VAL A 16 -18.71 -26.41 -2.61
C VAL A 16 -17.32 -26.64 -2.05
N SER A 17 -16.35 -26.89 -2.92
CA SER A 17 -14.93 -26.74 -2.63
C SER A 17 -14.50 -25.40 -3.21
N CYS A 18 -14.58 -24.34 -2.41
CA CYS A 18 -13.80 -23.14 -2.67
C CYS A 18 -12.32 -23.50 -2.50
N ARG A 19 -11.68 -23.99 -3.56
CA ARG A 19 -10.22 -23.98 -3.67
C ARG A 19 -9.82 -22.58 -4.11
N GLN A 20 -9.49 -21.75 -3.14
CA GLN A 20 -8.88 -20.44 -3.35
C GLN A 20 -7.64 -20.61 -4.22
N SER A 21 -7.70 -20.04 -5.41
CA SER A 21 -6.55 -19.73 -6.23
C SER A 21 -5.68 -18.72 -5.47
N GLY A 22 -4.45 -19.12 -5.19
CA GLY A 22 -3.44 -18.32 -4.50
C GLY A 22 -2.05 -18.78 -4.92
N ASN A 23 -1.76 -18.65 -6.22
CA ASN A 23 -0.41 -18.79 -6.73
C ASN A 23 0.35 -17.47 -6.49
N SER A 24 1.35 -17.48 -5.60
CA SER A 24 2.67 -16.84 -5.81
C SER A 24 3.51 -16.98 -4.54
N THR A 25 4.21 -18.11 -4.43
CA THR A 25 5.29 -18.34 -3.46
C THR A 25 6.57 -17.68 -3.98
N GLY A 26 7.16 -16.76 -3.21
CA GLY A 26 8.55 -16.32 -3.42
C GLY A 26 8.89 -14.88 -2.98
N THR A 27 7.98 -13.93 -3.13
CA THR A 27 8.16 -12.51 -2.74
C THR A 27 7.22 -12.05 -1.64
N ALA A 28 6.26 -12.91 -1.27
CA ALA A 28 5.17 -12.61 -0.35
C ALA A 28 5.66 -12.11 1.01
N THR A 29 6.66 -12.74 1.64
CA THR A 29 6.99 -12.45 3.04
C THR A 29 7.44 -11.01 3.33
N ALA A 30 8.20 -10.37 2.43
CA ALA A 30 8.63 -8.98 2.64
C ALA A 30 7.49 -7.99 2.37
N THR A 31 6.72 -8.20 1.29
CA THR A 31 5.56 -7.37 0.97
C THR A 31 4.43 -7.54 1.96
N ASP A 32 4.21 -8.76 2.48
CA ASP A 32 3.17 -9.07 3.46
C ASP A 32 3.41 -8.32 4.76
N ASN A 33 4.66 -8.24 5.22
CA ASN A 33 5.01 -7.45 6.40
C ASN A 33 4.77 -5.95 6.21
N LEU A 34 4.95 -5.41 5.00
CA LEU A 34 4.68 -4.01 4.68
C LEU A 34 3.18 -3.72 4.57
N ILE A 35 2.42 -4.64 3.97
CA ILE A 35 0.95 -4.58 3.90
C ILE A 35 0.35 -4.65 5.31
N ASN A 36 0.87 -5.51 6.18
CA ASN A 36 0.44 -5.59 7.58
C ASN A 36 0.73 -4.31 8.39
N ASN A 37 1.67 -3.48 7.92
CA ASN A 37 1.93 -2.17 8.51
C ASN A 37 1.03 -1.06 7.95
N ALA A 38 0.37 -1.28 6.82
CA ALA A 38 -0.57 -0.34 6.23
C ALA A 38 -1.94 -0.44 6.91
N GLN A 39 -2.54 0.71 7.24
CA GLN A 39 -3.83 0.75 7.93
C GLN A 39 -5.01 0.43 7.00
N THR A 40 -4.83 0.61 5.68
CA THR A 40 -5.82 0.30 4.64
C THR A 40 -5.16 -0.38 3.46
N ALA A 41 -5.46 -1.65 3.21
CA ALA A 41 -4.94 -2.38 2.05
C ALA A 41 -5.86 -2.17 0.84
N THR A 42 -5.58 -1.13 0.03
CA THR A 42 -6.15 -0.97 -1.32
C THR A 42 -5.14 -1.48 -2.37
N ASN A 43 -5.58 -1.64 -3.63
CA ASN A 43 -4.70 -2.08 -4.72
C ASN A 43 -3.54 -1.09 -4.95
N GLU A 44 -3.80 0.20 -4.77
CA GLU A 44 -2.83 1.31 -4.86
C GLU A 44 -1.77 1.20 -3.76
N VAL A 45 -2.22 0.99 -2.51
CA VAL A 45 -1.32 0.77 -1.36
C VAL A 45 -0.45 -0.46 -1.57
N LEU A 46 -1.00 -1.53 -2.13
CA LEU A 46 -0.24 -2.73 -2.49
C LEU A 46 0.80 -2.46 -3.59
N ALA A 47 0.42 -1.73 -4.64
CA ALA A 47 1.33 -1.37 -5.72
C ALA A 47 2.50 -0.51 -5.21
N GLY A 48 2.21 0.51 -4.40
CA GLY A 48 3.22 1.36 -3.77
C GLY A 48 4.19 0.60 -2.87
N ALA A 49 3.69 -0.32 -2.04
CA ALA A 49 4.51 -1.18 -1.19
C ALA A 49 5.48 -2.05 -2.01
N GLN A 50 4.98 -2.64 -3.09
CA GLN A 50 5.78 -3.47 -3.99
C GLN A 50 6.85 -2.66 -4.71
N LEU A 51 6.51 -1.45 -5.15
CA LEU A 51 7.44 -0.52 -5.79
C LEU A 51 8.59 -0.16 -4.84
N ILE A 52 8.28 0.27 -3.62
CA ILE A 52 9.30 0.59 -2.59
C ILE A 52 10.18 -0.63 -2.28
N THR A 53 9.60 -1.83 -2.21
CA THR A 53 10.35 -3.07 -1.91
C THR A 53 11.32 -3.47 -3.02
N LYS A 54 10.94 -3.21 -4.28
CA LYS A 54 11.77 -3.52 -5.45
C LYS A 54 12.84 -2.45 -5.69
N SER A 55 12.73 -1.30 -5.03
CA SER A 55 13.68 -0.20 -5.07
C SER A 55 14.67 -0.27 -3.91
N ASP A 56 15.62 0.66 -3.91
CA ASP A 56 16.68 0.81 -2.92
C ASP A 56 16.27 1.67 -1.70
N CYS A 57 14.99 2.04 -1.58
CA CYS A 57 14.48 2.93 -0.54
C CYS A 57 14.84 2.47 0.88
N PHE A 58 14.81 1.14 1.13
CA PHE A 58 15.12 0.55 2.43
C PHE A 58 16.60 0.62 2.83
N THR A 59 17.48 1.03 1.93
CA THR A 59 18.89 1.31 2.25
C THR A 59 19.01 2.50 3.20
N CYS A 60 18.11 3.48 3.07
CA CYS A 60 18.16 4.73 3.82
C CYS A 60 16.93 4.97 4.69
N HIS A 61 15.81 4.29 4.43
CA HIS A 61 14.58 4.43 5.18
C HIS A 61 14.18 3.10 5.83
N ALA A 62 13.49 3.18 6.97
CA ALA A 62 12.77 2.06 7.54
C ALA A 62 11.31 2.46 7.81
N VAL A 63 10.47 1.47 8.10
CA VAL A 63 9.03 1.73 8.34
C VAL A 63 8.83 2.63 9.55
N ASP A 64 9.49 2.34 10.67
CA ASP A 64 9.22 2.92 11.98
C ASP A 64 10.46 3.43 12.74
N SER A 65 11.63 3.34 12.12
CA SER A 65 12.92 3.74 12.71
C SER A 65 13.71 4.63 11.76
N VAL A 66 14.55 5.49 12.32
CA VAL A 66 15.48 6.32 11.55
C VAL A 66 16.68 5.46 11.17
N VAL A 67 17.09 5.54 9.91
CA VAL A 67 18.33 4.92 9.42
C VAL A 67 19.26 6.05 8.98
N THR A 68 19.27 6.37 7.69
CA THR A 68 19.96 7.55 7.15
C THR A 68 18.95 8.68 6.90
N GLY A 69 17.79 8.32 6.36
CA GLY A 69 16.62 9.15 6.23
C GLY A 69 15.59 8.91 7.35
N PRO A 70 14.54 9.74 7.41
CA PRO A 70 13.45 9.57 8.37
C PRO A 70 12.70 8.25 8.15
N ALA A 71 12.07 7.73 9.20
CA ALA A 71 11.14 6.62 9.08
C ALA A 71 9.96 6.98 8.15
N PHE A 72 9.42 6.01 7.42
CA PHE A 72 8.24 6.24 6.58
C PHE A 72 7.03 6.71 7.40
N LYS A 73 6.81 6.16 8.60
CA LYS A 73 5.77 6.65 9.53
C LYS A 73 5.95 8.12 9.90
N THR A 74 7.19 8.57 10.10
CA THR A 74 7.48 9.99 10.38
C THR A 74 7.18 10.88 9.18
N ILE A 75 7.45 10.42 7.96
CA ILE A 75 7.04 11.12 6.73
C ILE A 75 5.53 11.22 6.69
N ALA A 76 4.83 10.11 6.92
CA ALA A 76 3.38 10.01 6.90
C ALA A 76 2.72 11.00 7.87
N GLN A 77 3.23 11.07 9.10
CA GLN A 77 2.70 11.94 10.16
C GLN A 77 3.01 13.44 9.95
N LYS A 78 4.07 13.78 9.22
CA LYS A 78 4.45 15.19 8.99
C LYS A 78 3.52 15.89 8.00
N TYR A 79 2.95 15.15 7.05
CA TYR A 79 2.18 15.70 5.94
C TYR A 79 0.72 15.26 5.99
N GLN A 80 -0.19 16.19 5.71
CA GLN A 80 -1.60 15.84 5.51
C GLN A 80 -1.77 14.95 4.28
N HIS A 81 -2.63 13.93 4.37
CA HIS A 81 -2.95 13.05 3.25
C HIS A 81 -3.86 13.74 2.22
N ILE A 82 -3.26 14.58 1.38
CA ILE A 82 -3.91 15.32 0.29
C ILE A 82 -3.09 15.20 -1.00
N GLU A 83 -3.73 15.27 -2.18
CA GLU A 83 -3.05 15.14 -3.49
C GLU A 83 -1.89 16.13 -3.65
N GLY A 84 -1.98 17.34 -3.08
CA GLY A 84 -0.88 18.30 -3.11
C GLY A 84 0.40 17.78 -2.44
N ASN A 85 0.28 17.05 -1.33
CA ASN A 85 1.42 16.44 -0.65
C ASN A 85 1.87 15.13 -1.33
N VAL A 86 0.96 14.40 -1.96
CA VAL A 86 1.32 13.27 -2.82
C VAL A 86 2.26 13.77 -3.92
N ASN A 87 1.84 14.77 -4.70
CA ASN A 87 2.66 15.34 -5.78
C ASN A 87 3.99 15.91 -5.27
N LYS A 88 3.98 16.64 -4.15
CA LYS A 88 5.19 17.22 -3.55
C LYS A 88 6.21 16.15 -3.18
N LEU A 89 5.78 15.08 -2.52
CA LEU A 89 6.69 14.02 -2.09
C LEU A 89 7.12 13.14 -3.27
N SER A 90 6.26 12.91 -4.26
CA SER A 90 6.64 12.21 -5.48
C SER A 90 7.74 12.96 -6.24
N ASN A 91 7.62 14.29 -6.35
CA ASN A 91 8.70 15.10 -6.92
C ASN A 91 9.97 15.05 -6.06
N SER A 92 9.84 15.01 -4.74
CA SER A 92 10.99 14.84 -3.84
C SER A 92 11.69 13.49 -4.00
N ILE A 93 10.97 12.43 -4.41
CA ILE A 93 11.58 11.13 -4.74
C ILE A 93 12.41 11.23 -6.01
N ILE A 94 11.83 11.85 -7.05
CA ILE A 94 12.43 11.95 -8.38
C ILE A 94 13.63 12.91 -8.38
N ASP A 95 13.46 14.09 -7.81
CA ASP A 95 14.44 15.18 -7.83
C ASP A 95 15.40 15.14 -6.63
N GLY A 96 15.16 14.25 -5.68
CA GLY A 96 15.83 14.24 -4.38
C GLY A 96 15.30 15.32 -3.44
N SER A 97 15.87 15.38 -2.23
CA SER A 97 15.46 16.39 -1.24
C SER A 97 16.61 16.83 -0.35
N LYS A 98 16.55 18.09 0.12
CA LYS A 98 17.55 18.68 1.00
C LYS A 98 16.93 19.63 2.02
N GLY A 99 17.48 19.65 3.23
CA GLY A 99 17.13 20.63 4.28
C GLY A 99 15.79 20.44 5.00
N ILE A 100 14.95 19.48 4.60
CA ILE A 100 13.64 19.22 5.25
C ILE A 100 13.78 18.30 6.47
N TRP A 101 14.68 17.32 6.38
CA TRP A 101 14.83 16.23 7.35
C TRP A 101 16.16 16.26 8.11
N GLY A 102 16.93 17.34 7.94
CA GLY A 102 18.27 17.50 8.48
C GLY A 102 19.28 17.85 7.38
N PRO A 103 20.59 17.75 7.70
CA PRO A 103 21.66 18.06 6.75
C PRO A 103 21.90 16.97 5.70
N VAL A 104 21.37 15.76 5.92
CA VAL A 104 21.48 14.64 4.97
C VAL A 104 20.50 14.87 3.83
N GLU A 105 21.03 14.84 2.60
CA GLU A 105 20.24 14.97 1.38
C GLU A 105 19.82 13.57 0.88
N MET A 106 18.61 13.49 0.34
CA MET A 106 18.13 12.30 -0.36
C MET A 106 18.56 12.41 -1.82
N THR A 107 19.29 11.39 -2.31
CA THR A 107 19.71 11.28 -3.71
C THR A 107 18.48 11.26 -4.65
N PRO A 108 18.55 11.90 -5.84
CA PRO A 108 17.49 11.83 -6.84
C PRO A 108 17.28 10.42 -7.41
N HIS A 109 16.03 10.07 -7.72
CA HIS A 109 15.66 8.81 -8.40
C HIS A 109 14.97 9.11 -9.75
N PRO A 110 15.69 9.65 -10.75
CA PRO A 110 15.11 10.18 -12.00
C PRO A 110 14.48 9.10 -12.89
N TYR A 111 14.71 7.82 -12.59
CA TYR A 111 14.17 6.69 -13.33
C TYR A 111 12.80 6.23 -12.80
N VAL A 112 12.37 6.72 -11.63
CA VAL A 112 11.03 6.45 -11.10
C VAL A 112 10.03 7.34 -11.83
N SER A 113 9.00 6.74 -12.43
CA SER A 113 7.95 7.52 -13.09
C SER A 113 7.15 8.33 -12.07
N THR A 114 6.54 9.45 -12.50
CA THR A 114 5.66 10.22 -11.61
C THR A 114 4.52 9.38 -11.05
N ALA A 115 3.93 8.50 -11.86
CA ALA A 115 2.85 7.63 -11.41
C ALA A 115 3.33 6.64 -10.33
N ASP A 116 4.46 5.97 -10.55
CA ASP A 116 5.02 5.05 -9.55
C ASP A 116 5.38 5.77 -8.26
N ALA A 117 6.00 6.96 -8.36
CA ALA A 117 6.33 7.77 -7.20
C ALA A 117 5.09 8.21 -6.41
N GLN A 118 3.95 8.44 -7.08
CA GLN A 118 2.68 8.74 -6.40
C GLN A 118 2.15 7.51 -5.66
N GLU A 119 2.18 6.33 -6.26
CA GLU A 119 1.78 5.08 -5.59
C GLU A 119 2.66 4.79 -4.37
N MET A 120 3.97 4.95 -4.49
CA MET A 120 4.91 4.81 -3.37
C MET A 120 4.55 5.78 -2.21
N VAL A 121 4.24 7.04 -2.50
CA VAL A 121 3.86 8.02 -1.48
C VAL A 121 2.50 7.71 -0.85
N ARG A 122 1.52 7.24 -1.63
CA ARG A 122 0.23 6.80 -1.10
C ARG A 122 0.40 5.63 -0.12
N TYR A 123 1.28 4.68 -0.43
CA TYR A 123 1.68 3.66 0.53
C TYR A 123 2.29 4.28 1.80
N ILE A 124 3.24 5.21 1.69
CA ILE A 124 3.82 5.88 2.86
C ILE A 124 2.73 6.54 3.72
N PHE A 125 1.78 7.25 3.13
CA PHE A 125 0.67 7.86 3.87
C PHE A 125 -0.26 6.85 4.53
N SER A 126 -0.42 5.65 3.97
CA SER A 126 -1.20 4.57 4.59
C SER A 126 -0.61 4.04 5.90
N LEU A 127 0.65 4.37 6.20
CA LEU A 127 1.34 3.99 7.44
C LEU A 127 1.01 4.91 8.62
N ASP A 128 0.30 6.02 8.39
CA ASP A 128 -0.16 6.87 9.48
C ASP A 128 -1.42 6.32 10.15
N SER A 129 -1.25 5.73 11.33
CA SER A 129 -2.32 5.24 12.18
C SER A 129 -3.29 6.32 12.70
N THR A 130 -2.97 7.61 12.54
CA THR A 130 -3.84 8.71 12.98
C THR A 130 -4.92 9.08 11.97
N HIS A 131 -4.79 8.60 10.73
CA HIS A 131 -5.76 8.78 9.65
C HIS A 131 -6.56 7.49 9.39
N THR A 132 -7.18 6.93 10.42
CA THR A 132 -8.13 5.83 10.25
C THR A 132 -9.35 6.33 9.49
N THR A 133 -9.38 6.07 8.18
CA THR A 133 -10.56 6.21 7.35
C THR A 133 -11.59 5.19 7.80
N ASP A 134 -12.65 5.69 8.43
CA ASP A 134 -13.89 4.95 8.58
C ASP A 134 -14.32 4.46 7.17
N THR A 135 -14.86 3.25 7.07
CA THR A 135 -14.89 2.36 5.88
C THR A 135 -15.75 2.84 4.69
N THR A 136 -15.72 4.13 4.35
CA THR A 136 -16.43 4.71 3.21
C THR A 136 -15.43 5.42 2.32
N GLY A 137 -14.89 4.67 1.35
CA GLY A 137 -13.84 5.13 0.45
C GLY A 137 -14.20 6.46 -0.21
N THR A 138 -13.49 7.51 0.16
CA THR A 138 -13.20 8.68 -0.66
C THR A 138 -12.01 9.36 0.02
N TYR A 139 -10.93 9.61 -0.71
CA TYR A 139 -9.80 10.45 -0.28
C TYR A 139 -10.24 11.91 -0.18
N GLY A 140 -11.24 12.16 0.66
CA GLY A 140 -12.01 13.38 0.71
C GLY A 140 -12.49 13.61 2.13
N ASN A 141 -11.82 14.57 2.77
CA ASN A 141 -12.36 15.36 3.88
C ASN A 141 -12.52 14.63 5.22
N LEU A 142 -11.48 14.68 6.05
CA LEU A 142 -11.65 14.70 7.51
C LEU A 142 -10.87 15.87 8.09
N LYS A 143 -11.57 16.99 8.26
CA LYS A 143 -11.19 18.02 9.22
C LYS A 143 -11.21 17.43 10.64
N SER A 144 -10.29 17.95 11.46
CA SER A 144 -10.24 18.00 12.94
C SER A 144 -9.25 17.01 13.59
N LYS A 145 -8.35 17.37 14.52
CA LYS A 145 -7.84 18.63 15.12
C LYS A 145 -6.58 18.25 15.96
N PRO A 146 -5.91 19.12 16.77
CA PRO A 146 -4.47 19.08 17.00
C PRO A 146 -4.07 18.20 18.21
N ARG A 147 -2.78 17.90 18.32
CA ARG A 147 -2.15 17.78 19.64
C ARG A 147 -0.91 18.65 19.65
#